data_AF-A0A7W0MFF5-F1
#
_entry.id   AF-A0A7W0MFF5-F1
#
_cell.length_a   1.000
_cell.length_b   1.000
_cell.length_c   1.000
_cell.angle_alpha   90.00
_cell.angle_beta   90.00
_cell.angle_gamma   90.00
#
_symmetry.space_group_name_H-M   'P 1'
#
loop_
_entity.id
_entity.type
_entity.pdbx_description
1 polymer ?
#
loop_
_entity_poly.entity_id
_entity_poly.type
_entity_poly.pdbx_seq_one_letter_code
_entity_poly.pdbx_strand_id
1 'polypeptide(L)'
;MSHLKARLFALVIILVFVGSTYYNWQHLLDEGRYSLKLATFSPLGVLAGSFLLLFPEKGGKPETTKDKIIAMLVFGIGLVVGLFNLYLMDPGFFGK
;
A
#
# COMPACT_ATOMS: atom_id res chain seq x y z
N MET A 1 -10.88 25.09 -4.19
CA MET A 1 -11.33 23.91 -3.41
C MET A 1 -11.43 22.64 -4.30
N SER A 2 -10.48 22.41 -5.21
CA SER A 2 -10.63 21.46 -6.34
C SER A 2 -10.26 20.00 -6.01
N HIS A 3 -9.39 19.75 -5.02
CA HIS A 3 -8.86 18.40 -4.76
C HIS A 3 -9.30 17.76 -3.44
N LEU A 4 -10.25 18.37 -2.72
CA LEU A 4 -10.70 17.87 -1.42
C LEU A 4 -11.29 16.46 -1.52
N LYS A 5 -12.09 16.18 -2.56
CA LYS A 5 -12.67 14.85 -2.81
C LYS A 5 -11.59 13.79 -3.05
N ALA A 6 -10.57 14.12 -3.84
CA ALA A 6 -9.46 13.22 -4.13
C ALA A 6 -8.63 12.91 -2.87
N ARG A 7 -8.36 13.93 -2.04
CA ARG A 7 -7.64 13.76 -0.77
C ARG A 7 -8.45 12.96 0.25
N LEU A 8 -9.75 13.19 0.35
CA LEU A 8 -10.62 12.42 1.26
C LEU A 8 -10.70 10.95 0.82
N PHE A 9 -10.83 10.70 -0.48
CA PHE A 9 -10.78 9.36 -1.05
C PHE A 9 -9.42 8.69 -0.78
N ALA A 10 -8.32 9.43 -0.94
CA ALA A 10 -6.98 8.94 -0.60
C ALA A 10 -6.85 8.54 0.87
N LEU A 11 -7.40 9.33 1.80
CA LEU A 11 -7.42 9.00 3.23
C LEU A 11 -8.21 7.72 3.50
N VAL A 12 -9.38 7.55 2.88
CA VAL A 12 -10.17 6.31 3.01
C VAL A 12 -9.38 5.10 2.49
N ILE A 13 -8.72 5.22 1.34
CA ILE A 13 -7.83 4.17 0.80
C ILE A 13 -6.74 3.82 1.82
N ILE A 14 -6.02 4.82 2.32
CA ILE A 14 -4.93 4.61 3.29
C ILE A 14 -5.46 3.86 4.52
N LEU A 15 -6.57 4.33 5.10
CA LEU A 15 -7.15 3.71 6.30
C LEU A 15 -7.56 2.26 6.06
N VAL A 16 -8.22 1.96 4.93
CA VAL A 16 -8.62 0.59 4.59
C VAL A 16 -7.42 -0.33 4.44
N PHE A 17 -6.36 0.13 3.76
CA PHE A 17 -5.19 -0.71 3.51
C PHE A 17 -4.25 -0.83 4.73
N VAL A 18 -4.13 0.21 5.55
CA VAL A 18 -3.46 0.13 6.86
C VAL A 18 -4.22 -0.83 7.76
N GLY A 19 -5.55 -0.70 7.83
CA GLY A 19 -6.41 -1.61 8.60
C GLY A 19 -6.29 -3.06 8.12
N SER A 20 -6.26 -3.28 6.81
CA SER A 20 -6.08 -4.61 6.21
C SER A 20 -4.71 -5.20 6.53
N THR A 21 -3.65 -4.38 6.51
CA THR A 21 -2.30 -4.80 6.91
C THR A 21 -2.29 -5.22 8.37
N TYR A 22 -2.82 -4.37 9.26
CA TYR A 22 -2.92 -4.65 10.69
C TYR A 22 -3.73 -5.92 10.99
N TYR A 23 -4.91 -6.05 10.38
CA TYR A 23 -5.75 -7.23 10.51
C TYR A 23 -5.01 -8.51 10.11
N ASN A 24 -4.28 -8.47 8.99
CA ASN A 24 -3.53 -9.62 8.49
C ASN A 24 -2.35 -9.98 9.40
N TRP A 25 -1.73 -8.99 10.06
CA TRP A 25 -0.73 -9.21 11.11
C TRP A 25 -1.35 -9.83 12.37
N GLN A 26 -2.52 -9.37 12.82
CA GLN A 26 -3.20 -9.97 13.98
C GLN A 26 -3.57 -11.43 13.71
N HIS A 27 -4.14 -11.72 12.54
CA HIS A 27 -4.48 -13.09 12.15
C HIS A 27 -3.25 -14.02 12.11
N LEU A 28 -2.09 -13.49 11.68
CA LEU A 28 -0.83 -14.22 11.74
C LEU A 28 -0.42 -14.54 13.18
N LEU A 29 -0.53 -13.55 14.08
CA LEU A 29 -0.14 -13.71 15.48
C LEU A 29 -1.07 -14.67 16.23
N ASP A 30 -2.37 -14.58 16.00
CA ASP A 30 -3.41 -15.32 16.73
C ASP A 30 -3.58 -16.75 16.20
N GLU A 31 -3.61 -16.92 14.87
CA GLU A 31 -3.97 -18.19 14.22
C GLU A 31 -2.80 -18.83 13.46
N GLY A 32 -1.64 -18.16 13.37
CA GLY A 32 -0.51 -18.61 12.55
C GLY A 32 -0.81 -18.56 11.05
N ARG A 33 -1.85 -17.83 10.64
CA ARG A 33 -2.33 -17.78 9.26
C ARG A 33 -2.39 -16.34 8.78
N TYR A 34 -2.03 -16.12 7.53
CA TYR A 34 -2.18 -14.82 6.89
C TYR A 34 -2.68 -14.99 5.46
N SER A 35 -3.35 -13.96 4.96
CA SER A 35 -3.70 -13.86 3.55
C SER A 35 -2.51 -13.34 2.76
N LEU A 36 -1.97 -14.17 1.86
CA LEU A 36 -0.91 -13.78 0.92
C LEU A 36 -1.30 -12.53 0.11
N LYS A 37 -2.57 -12.45 -0.30
CA LYS A 37 -3.09 -11.29 -1.04
C LYS A 37 -2.99 -10.01 -0.22
N LEU A 38 -3.40 -10.05 1.05
CA LEU A 38 -3.33 -8.88 1.92
C LEU A 38 -1.88 -8.52 2.26
N ALA A 39 -1.01 -9.51 2.46
CA ALA A 39 0.41 -9.30 2.74
C ALA A 39 1.11 -8.55 1.60
N THR A 40 0.85 -8.94 0.35
CA THR A 40 1.48 -8.34 -0.83
C THR A 40 0.84 -7.02 -1.24
N PHE A 41 -0.50 -6.95 -1.31
CA PHE A 41 -1.20 -5.83 -1.92
C PHE A 41 -1.60 -4.72 -0.95
N SER A 42 -1.70 -5.00 0.36
CA SER A 42 -2.10 -3.94 1.30
C SER A 42 -1.07 -2.82 1.40
N PRO A 43 0.25 -3.10 1.49
CA PRO A 43 1.25 -2.04 1.51
C PRO A 43 1.29 -1.23 0.20
N LEU A 44 1.03 -1.87 -0.94
CA LEU A 44 0.85 -1.19 -2.23
C LEU A 44 -0.32 -0.20 -2.19
N GLY A 45 -1.44 -0.60 -1.60
CA GLY A 45 -2.61 0.26 -1.43
C GLY A 45 -2.35 1.47 -0.51
N VAL A 46 -1.58 1.29 0.56
CA VAL A 46 -1.13 2.40 1.43
C VAL A 46 -0.28 3.40 0.66
N LEU A 47 0.68 2.92 -0.15
CA LEU A 47 1.56 3.78 -0.94
C LEU A 47 0.81 4.48 -2.09
N ALA A 48 -0.11 3.78 -2.76
CA ALA A 48 -0.97 4.38 -3.78
C ALA A 48 -1.87 5.46 -3.20
N GLY A 49 -2.48 5.22 -2.04
CA GLY A 49 -3.26 6.23 -1.32
C GLY A 49 -2.40 7.42 -0.88
N SER A 50 -1.19 7.17 -0.36
CA SER A 50 -0.26 8.23 0.04
C SER A 50 0.18 9.10 -1.13
N PHE A 51 0.45 8.48 -2.28
CA PHE A 51 0.76 9.19 -3.51
C PHE A 51 -0.41 10.08 -3.97
N LEU A 52 -1.63 9.55 -3.97
CA LEU A 52 -2.83 10.31 -4.32
C LEU A 52 -3.11 11.46 -3.34
N LEU A 53 -2.79 11.28 -2.05
CA LEU A 53 -2.95 12.31 -1.02
C LEU A 53 -1.99 13.50 -1.26
N LEU A 54 -0.73 13.20 -1.58
CA LEU A 54 0.33 14.19 -1.82
C LEU A 54 0.21 14.86 -3.19
N PHE A 55 -0.15 14.09 -4.22
CA PHE A 55 -0.24 14.53 -5.61
C PHE A 55 -1.61 14.23 -6.22
N PRO A 56 -2.70 14.87 -5.72
CA PRO A 56 -4.06 14.56 -6.16
C PRO A 56 -4.32 14.89 -7.64
N GLU A 57 -3.52 15.79 -8.24
CA GLU A 57 -3.57 16.15 -9.65
C GLU A 57 -2.96 15.07 -10.57
N LYS A 58 -2.12 14.18 -10.01
CA LYS A 58 -1.41 13.13 -10.75
C LYS A 58 -2.09 11.76 -10.67
N GLY A 59 -3.30 11.71 -10.12
CA GLY A 59 -4.08 10.49 -10.03
C GLY A 59 -4.49 9.96 -11.42
N GLY A 60 -4.04 8.77 -11.79
CA GLY A 60 -4.56 8.00 -12.92
C GLY A 60 -4.10 8.42 -14.33
N LYS A 61 -3.43 9.57 -14.50
CA LYS A 61 -2.90 10.02 -15.80
C LYS A 61 -1.54 10.71 -15.66
N PRO A 62 -0.42 9.97 -15.73
CA PRO A 62 0.90 10.56 -15.88
C PRO A 62 1.07 11.08 -17.32
N GLU A 63 0.97 12.40 -17.50
CA GLU A 63 1.04 13.03 -18.82
C GLU A 63 2.50 13.28 -19.26
N THR A 64 3.37 13.68 -18.33
CA THR A 64 4.77 13.99 -18.63
C THR A 64 5.69 12.79 -18.41
N THR A 65 6.87 12.79 -19.06
CA THR A 65 7.92 11.79 -18.83
C THR A 65 8.34 11.75 -17.35
N LYS A 66 8.40 12.92 -16.69
CA LYS A 66 8.73 13.02 -15.26
C LYS A 66 7.66 12.32 -14.40
N ASP A 67 6.38 12.49 -14.73
CA ASP A 67 5.29 11.85 -13.97
C ASP A 67 5.31 10.34 -14.13
N LYS A 68 5.63 9.84 -15.32
CA LYS A 68 5.78 8.40 -15.58
C LYS A 68 6.93 7.81 -14.75
N ILE A 69 8.08 8.50 -14.69
CA ILE A 69 9.22 8.09 -13.87
C ILE A 69 8.83 8.05 -12.38
N ILE A 70 8.17 9.10 -11.88
CA ILE A 70 7.73 9.15 -10.48
C ILE A 70 6.74 8.03 -10.18
N ALA A 71 5.75 7.80 -11.04
CA ALA A 71 4.78 6.72 -10.87
C ALA A 71 5.47 5.34 -10.84
N MET A 72 6.45 5.11 -11.73
CA MET A 72 7.22 3.88 -11.76
C MET A 72 8.08 3.69 -10.51
N LEU A 73 8.70 4.77 -9.98
CA LEU A 73 9.45 4.73 -8.72
C LEU A 73 8.55 4.42 -7.53
N VAL A 74 7.40 5.10 -7.42
CA VAL A 74 6.41 4.86 -6.36
C VAL A 74 5.89 3.43 -6.42
N PHE A 75 5.62 2.92 -7.63
CA PHE A 75 5.23 1.53 -7.82
C PHE A 75 6.35 0.55 -7.43
N GLY A 76 7.59 0.83 -7.82
CA GLY A 76 8.76 0.03 -7.45
C GLY A 76 8.97 -0.02 -5.93
N ILE A 77 8.89 1.14 -5.26
CA ILE A 77 8.92 1.22 -3.78
C ILE A 77 7.74 0.43 -3.20
N GLY A 78 6.56 0.55 -3.81
CA GLY A 78 5.37 -0.24 -3.49
C GLY A 78 5.62 -1.74 -3.47
N LEU A 79 6.23 -2.26 -4.53
CA LEU A 79 6.58 -3.67 -4.62
C LEU A 79 7.61 -4.07 -3.56
N VAL A 80 8.64 -3.26 -3.32
CA VAL A 80 9.65 -3.54 -2.30
C VAL A 80 9.02 -3.59 -0.90
N VAL A 81 8.16 -2.64 -0.56
CA VAL A 81 7.46 -2.63 0.73
C VAL A 81 6.49 -3.81 0.85
N GLY A 82 5.78 -4.17 -0.23
CA GLY A 82 4.93 -5.35 -0.27
C GLY A 82 5.69 -6.66 -0.07
N LEU A 83 6.84 -6.81 -0.73
CA LEU A 83 7.75 -7.95 -0.56
C LEU A 83 8.34 -8.00 0.84
N PHE A 84 8.73 -6.85 1.40
CA PHE A 84 9.25 -6.77 2.76
C PHE A 84 8.19 -7.15 3.80
N ASN A 85 6.96 -6.66 3.64
CA ASN A 85 5.85 -7.04 4.51
C ASN A 85 5.52 -8.54 4.37
N LEU A 86 5.58 -9.09 3.16
CA LEU A 86 5.42 -10.53 2.93
C LEU A 86 6.52 -11.34 3.63
N TYR A 87 7.77 -10.92 3.51
CA TYR A 87 8.90 -11.53 4.18
C TYR A 87 8.75 -11.51 5.71
N LEU A 88 8.30 -10.38 6.26
CA LEU A 88 8.01 -10.26 7.68
C LEU A 88 6.85 -11.16 8.12
N MET A 89 5.88 -11.43 7.25
CA MET A 89 4.75 -12.31 7.56
C MET A 89 5.04 -13.81 7.35
N ASP A 90 6.21 -14.16 6.80
CA ASP A 90 6.59 -15.55 6.63
C ASP A 90 6.80 -16.21 8.01
N PRO A 91 6.05 -17.26 8.37
CA PRO A 91 6.20 -17.94 9.67
C PRO A 91 7.62 -18.49 9.90
N GLY A 92 8.40 -18.76 8.84
CA GLY A 92 9.81 -19.12 8.96
C GLY A 92 10.71 -18.02 9.57
N PHE A 93 10.28 -16.75 9.51
CA PHE A 93 10.96 -15.62 10.14
C PHE A 93 10.66 -15.50 11.65
N PHE A 94 9.49 -15.99 12.09
CA PHE A 94 9.07 -15.97 13.50
C PHE A 94 9.22 -17.33 14.23
N GLY A 95 9.76 -18.36 13.56
CA GLY A 95 10.21 -19.59 14.20
C GLY A 95 9.10 -20.46 14.82
N LYS A 96 7.91 -20.48 14.21
CA LYS A 96 6.85 -21.46 14.52
C LYS A 96 6.73 -22.51 13.44
#